data_AF-A0A7X6IAK4-F1
#
_entry.id   AF-A0A7X6IAK4-F1
#
_cell.length_a   1.000
_cell.length_b   1.000
_cell.length_c   1.000
_cell.angle_alpha   90.00
_cell.angle_beta   90.00
_cell.angle_gamma   90.00
#
_symmetry.space_group_name_H-M   'P 1'
#
loop_
_entity.id
_entity.type
_entity.pdbx_description
1 polymer ?
#
loop_
_entity_poly.entity_id
_entity_poly.type
_entity_poly.pdbx_seq_one_letter_code
_entity_poly.pdbx_strand_id
1 'polypeptide(L)'
;MKEEEEKPAEKPFKEITGFHAHPLMEQMEESVIITDPNGVIEYVNSAFETMTGYRREEALGRTPRIVKSGRQGEEFYKQLWKTISSGRVFHGVLMNRRKDGSLYYEQKTIIPLKDDRGRIIQYGSTGRDITEQIRADEERARLVTILEATTDLVAITTLQGRVRYMNRAGERILGLAEKTDPSKINLPDFAPEWVRARLRDEGIPTAIRNGVWSGETAFIDRSGRELPVSQVILAHRAPTGEVEYLSTIARDISDRRAQIVALEYQSTHDPLTGLPNRTLFFDRLSYALVSARREREPFAMLFVDLNRFKETNDTLGHHIGDLLLQQVGWRLRGTLRLSDTVARMGGDEFALILPAVGTQGGILTARKILEAVDLPFVLEGVSLSAGASIGIAIYPDHGTDAGVLMDCADRAMYAAKENGGGYAVYQSGMGLPHAV
;
A
#
# COMPACT_ATOMS: atom_id res chain seq x y z
N MET A 1 -72.45 -23.17 58.98
CA MET A 1 -71.63 -21.99 59.33
C MET A 1 -70.25 -22.13 58.73
N LYS A 2 -70.03 -21.50 57.58
CA LYS A 2 -68.81 -20.78 57.21
C LYS A 2 -69.13 -20.06 55.91
N GLU A 3 -69.07 -18.74 56.01
CA GLU A 3 -69.43 -17.75 55.01
C GLU A 3 -68.52 -17.86 53.77
N GLU A 4 -69.13 -17.82 52.60
CA GLU A 4 -68.48 -17.49 51.33
C GLU A 4 -68.20 -15.97 51.33
N GLU A 5 -66.94 -15.59 51.47
CA GLU A 5 -66.49 -14.22 51.17
C GLU A 5 -66.36 -14.06 49.64
N GLU A 6 -67.32 -13.31 49.08
CA GLU A 6 -67.32 -12.76 47.73
C GLU A 6 -65.99 -12.07 47.40
N LYS A 7 -65.29 -12.58 46.38
CA LYS A 7 -64.28 -11.80 45.67
C LYS A 7 -64.96 -10.67 44.89
N PRO A 8 -64.46 -9.43 44.95
CA PRO A 8 -65.09 -8.30 44.28
C PRO A 8 -65.01 -8.47 42.76
N ALA A 9 -66.17 -8.36 42.12
CA ALA A 9 -66.35 -8.39 40.68
C ALA A 9 -65.37 -7.46 39.96
N GLU A 10 -64.64 -8.00 38.98
CA GLU A 10 -63.97 -7.22 37.95
C GLU A 10 -65.01 -6.27 37.33
N LYS A 11 -64.78 -4.96 37.48
CA LYS A 11 -65.64 -3.95 36.87
C LYS A 11 -65.62 -4.16 35.35
N PRO A 12 -66.78 -4.27 34.69
CA PRO A 12 -66.83 -4.45 33.26
C PRO A 12 -66.20 -3.23 32.57
N PHE A 13 -65.45 -3.54 31.50
CA PHE A 13 -64.97 -2.58 30.50
C PHE A 13 -66.03 -1.50 30.29
N LYS A 14 -65.69 -0.24 30.60
CA LYS A 14 -66.58 0.90 30.37
C LYS A 14 -66.88 0.99 28.88
N GLU A 15 -68.16 0.79 28.54
CA GLU A 15 -68.75 1.01 27.23
C GLU A 15 -68.62 2.49 26.83
N ILE A 16 -67.69 2.79 25.93
CA ILE A 16 -67.71 4.01 25.10
C ILE A 16 -67.41 3.61 23.65
N THR A 17 -68.35 3.96 22.78
CA THR A 17 -68.42 3.88 21.32
C THR A 17 -67.09 3.80 20.55
N GLY A 18 -66.90 2.74 19.75
CA GLY A 18 -66.34 2.89 18.38
C GLY A 18 -65.17 2.02 17.94
N PHE A 19 -64.33 1.50 18.84
CA PHE A 19 -63.16 0.70 18.42
C PHE A 19 -62.77 -0.29 19.54
N HIS A 20 -63.35 -1.50 19.53
CA HIS A 20 -62.79 -2.59 20.33
C HIS A 20 -61.36 -2.84 19.85
N ALA A 21 -60.40 -2.96 20.76
CA ALA A 21 -59.13 -3.61 20.45
C ALA A 21 -59.46 -5.04 19.98
N HIS A 22 -59.52 -5.24 18.66
CA HIS A 22 -59.91 -6.51 18.09
C HIS A 22 -58.90 -7.56 18.56
N PRO A 23 -59.29 -8.81 18.90
CA PRO A 23 -58.35 -9.87 19.30
C PRO A 23 -57.17 -10.08 18.32
N LEU A 24 -57.34 -9.63 17.07
CA LEU A 24 -56.32 -9.62 16.03
C LEU A 24 -55.16 -8.66 16.35
N MET A 25 -55.42 -7.49 16.96
CA MET A 25 -54.38 -6.50 17.32
C MET A 25 -53.45 -7.01 18.42
N GLU A 26 -53.99 -7.83 19.34
CA GLU A 26 -53.23 -8.42 20.44
C GLU A 26 -52.21 -9.45 19.95
N GLN A 27 -52.50 -10.10 18.82
CA GLN A 27 -51.66 -11.12 18.18
C GLN A 27 -50.72 -10.55 17.10
N MET A 28 -50.77 -9.24 16.80
CA MET A 28 -49.85 -8.63 15.85
C MET A 28 -48.43 -8.65 16.41
N GLU A 29 -47.47 -9.03 15.56
CA GLU A 29 -46.03 -8.99 15.87
C GLU A 29 -45.48 -7.55 15.96
N GLU A 30 -46.19 -6.59 15.35
CA GLU A 30 -45.87 -5.17 15.44
C GLU A 30 -46.50 -4.54 16.70
N SER A 31 -45.79 -3.57 17.28
CA SER A 31 -46.29 -2.81 18.42
C SER A 31 -47.49 -1.95 18.01
N VAL A 32 -48.63 -2.20 18.64
CA VAL A 32 -49.86 -1.41 18.46
C VAL A 32 -50.05 -0.51 19.68
N ILE A 33 -50.33 0.77 19.43
CA ILE A 33 -50.69 1.74 20.46
C ILE A 33 -51.92 2.51 19.98
N ILE A 34 -52.93 2.63 20.83
CA ILE A 34 -54.09 3.51 20.61
C ILE A 34 -54.10 4.58 21.70
N THR A 35 -54.34 5.83 21.30
CA THR A 35 -54.44 6.97 22.21
C THR A 35 -55.72 7.75 22.01
N ASP A 36 -56.11 8.49 23.05
CA ASP A 36 -57.12 9.55 22.97
C ASP A 36 -56.65 10.72 22.06
N PRO A 37 -57.49 11.73 21.80
CA PRO A 37 -57.12 12.90 21.00
C PRO A 37 -56.00 13.75 21.61
N ASN A 38 -55.73 13.63 22.91
CA ASN A 38 -54.67 14.34 23.62
C ASN A 38 -53.34 13.56 23.61
N GLY A 39 -53.31 12.35 23.03
CA GLY A 39 -52.13 11.48 22.97
C GLY A 39 -51.90 10.67 24.26
N VAL A 40 -52.92 10.51 25.10
CA VAL A 40 -52.90 9.62 26.27
C VAL A 40 -53.21 8.20 25.82
N ILE A 41 -52.34 7.25 26.17
CA ILE A 41 -52.41 5.84 25.79
C ILE A 41 -53.61 5.18 26.47
N GLU A 42 -54.51 4.66 25.66
CA GLU A 42 -55.70 3.90 26.08
C GLU A 42 -55.51 2.39 25.88
N TYR A 43 -54.63 1.98 24.95
CA TYR A 43 -54.34 0.59 24.68
C TYR A 43 -52.92 0.38 24.12
N VAL A 44 -52.31 -0.74 24.52
CA VAL A 44 -51.10 -1.30 23.94
C VAL A 44 -51.20 -2.82 23.87
N ASN A 45 -50.64 -3.43 22.82
CA ASN A 45 -50.59 -4.88 22.67
C ASN A 45 -49.33 -5.50 23.34
N SER A 46 -49.26 -6.82 23.36
CA SER A 46 -48.11 -7.59 23.88
C SER A 46 -46.79 -7.23 23.18
N ALA A 47 -46.79 -7.00 21.86
CA ALA A 47 -45.60 -6.62 21.11
C ALA A 47 -45.02 -5.27 21.54
N PHE A 48 -45.85 -4.31 21.97
CA PHE A 48 -45.37 -3.08 22.62
C PHE A 48 -44.57 -3.38 23.90
N GLU A 49 -45.05 -4.30 24.74
CA GLU A 49 -44.35 -4.64 25.98
C GLU A 49 -42.99 -5.29 25.69
N THR A 50 -42.96 -6.24 24.74
CA THR A 50 -41.73 -6.91 24.30
C THR A 50 -40.74 -5.93 23.68
N MET A 51 -41.21 -5.03 22.81
CA MET A 51 -40.36 -4.05 22.13
C MET A 51 -39.85 -2.99 23.11
N THR A 52 -40.70 -2.42 23.96
CA THR A 52 -40.31 -1.24 24.76
C THR A 52 -39.77 -1.58 26.14
N GLY A 53 -40.09 -2.77 26.65
CA GLY A 53 -39.82 -3.20 28.02
C GLY A 53 -40.76 -2.59 29.07
N TYR A 54 -41.70 -1.73 28.67
CA TYR A 54 -42.74 -1.19 29.56
C TYR A 54 -43.94 -2.13 29.58
N ARG A 55 -44.43 -2.45 30.78
CA ARG A 55 -45.68 -3.20 30.93
C ARG A 55 -46.87 -2.34 30.51
N ARG A 56 -47.94 -2.97 30.06
CA ARG A 56 -49.21 -2.32 29.70
C ARG A 56 -49.70 -1.39 30.82
N GLU A 57 -49.69 -1.89 32.05
CA GLU A 57 -50.09 -1.13 33.26
C GLU A 57 -49.24 0.13 33.48
N GLU A 58 -47.97 0.12 33.06
CA GLU A 58 -47.08 1.27 33.16
C GLU A 58 -47.27 2.27 32.01
N ALA A 59 -47.83 1.82 30.89
CA ALA A 59 -48.03 2.61 29.68
C ALA A 59 -49.42 3.28 29.64
N LEU A 60 -50.46 2.61 30.14
CA LEU A 60 -51.83 3.14 30.20
C LEU A 60 -51.88 4.46 30.98
N GLY A 61 -52.62 5.44 30.45
CA GLY A 61 -52.75 6.77 31.06
C GLY A 61 -51.51 7.67 30.91
N ARG A 62 -50.42 7.19 30.30
CA ARG A 62 -49.25 8.01 29.93
C ARG A 62 -49.31 8.42 28.47
N THR A 63 -48.34 9.20 28.02
CA THR A 63 -48.19 9.54 26.59
C THR A 63 -47.05 8.73 25.98
N PRO A 64 -46.99 8.52 24.65
CA PRO A 64 -45.88 7.84 23.97
C PRO A 64 -44.49 8.48 24.20
N ARG A 65 -44.42 9.63 24.90
CA ARG A 65 -43.16 10.21 25.35
C ARG A 65 -42.37 9.32 26.32
N ILE A 66 -42.99 8.30 26.91
CA ILE A 66 -42.28 7.33 27.78
C ILE A 66 -41.12 6.62 27.09
N VAL A 67 -41.18 6.45 25.75
CA VAL A 67 -40.10 5.85 24.96
C VAL A 67 -39.24 6.89 24.23
N LYS A 68 -39.41 8.19 24.51
CA LYS A 68 -38.70 9.25 23.80
C LYS A 68 -37.20 9.22 24.12
N SER A 69 -36.35 9.12 23.11
CA SER A 69 -34.90 9.09 23.29
C SER A 69 -34.23 10.45 23.49
N GLY A 70 -34.88 11.52 23.02
CA GLY A 70 -34.31 12.88 22.93
C GLY A 70 -33.41 13.12 21.72
N ARG A 71 -33.25 12.14 20.82
CA ARG A 71 -32.35 12.25 19.66
C ARG A 71 -32.96 12.91 18.43
N GLN A 72 -34.28 12.91 18.31
CA GLN A 72 -34.96 13.64 17.24
C GLN A 72 -35.19 15.10 17.63
N GLY A 73 -34.97 16.00 16.67
CA GLY A 73 -35.15 17.43 16.85
C GLY A 73 -36.61 17.83 17.07
N GLU A 74 -36.84 19.00 17.66
CA GLU A 74 -38.19 19.51 17.93
C GLU A 74 -39.03 19.70 16.66
N GLU A 75 -38.40 20.09 15.56
CA GLU A 75 -39.06 20.30 14.27
C GLU A 75 -39.72 19.01 13.73
N PHE A 76 -39.06 17.87 13.92
CA PHE A 76 -39.63 16.57 13.55
C PHE A 76 -40.95 16.31 14.28
N TYR A 77 -40.98 16.50 15.60
CA TYR A 77 -42.19 16.29 16.38
C TYR A 77 -43.29 17.31 16.06
N LYS A 78 -42.93 18.57 15.76
CA LYS A 78 -43.89 19.58 15.27
C LYS A 78 -44.54 19.12 13.96
N GLN A 79 -43.76 18.60 13.02
CA GLN A 79 -44.28 18.09 11.74
C GLN A 79 -45.13 16.83 11.91
N LEU A 80 -44.71 15.89 12.77
CA LEU A 80 -45.50 14.71 13.13
C LEU A 80 -46.88 15.14 13.65
N TRP A 81 -46.91 16.00 14.68
CA TRP A 81 -48.16 16.48 15.26
C TRP A 81 -49.01 17.26 14.27
N LYS A 82 -48.43 18.15 13.47
CA LYS A 82 -49.13 18.87 12.40
C LYS A 82 -49.75 17.91 11.37
N THR A 83 -49.08 16.79 11.08
CA THR A 83 -49.58 15.78 10.13
C THR A 83 -50.80 15.06 10.70
N ILE A 84 -50.66 14.45 11.87
CA ILE A 84 -51.73 13.63 12.45
C ILE A 84 -52.93 14.47 12.90
N SER A 85 -52.71 15.67 13.45
CA SER A 85 -53.80 16.59 13.84
C SER A 85 -54.56 17.18 12.65
N SER A 86 -53.94 17.24 11.47
CA SER A 86 -54.64 17.57 10.21
C SER A 86 -55.47 16.41 9.64
N GLY A 87 -55.49 15.27 10.35
CA GLY A 87 -56.23 14.09 9.94
C GLY A 87 -55.55 13.31 8.81
N ARG A 88 -54.22 13.46 8.63
CA ARG A 88 -53.38 12.72 7.67
C ARG A 88 -52.57 11.65 8.40
N VAL A 89 -52.25 10.57 7.68
CA VAL A 89 -51.39 9.49 8.21
C VAL A 89 -49.94 9.94 8.25
N PHE A 90 -49.26 9.65 9.34
CA PHE A 90 -47.81 9.84 9.47
C PHE A 90 -47.09 8.51 9.27
N HIS A 91 -46.00 8.52 8.51
CA HIS A 91 -45.07 7.42 8.36
C HIS A 91 -43.65 7.95 8.62
N GLY A 92 -42.85 7.25 9.43
CA GLY A 92 -41.47 7.66 9.67
C GLY A 92 -40.70 6.71 10.56
N VAL A 93 -39.38 6.91 10.63
CA VAL A 93 -38.50 6.18 11.55
C VAL A 93 -38.17 7.08 12.74
N LEU A 94 -38.34 6.56 13.95
CA LEU A 94 -38.02 7.24 15.20
C LEU A 94 -36.93 6.49 15.93
N MET A 95 -35.98 7.21 16.52
CA MET A 95 -35.09 6.61 17.49
C MET A 95 -35.70 6.78 18.87
N ASN A 96 -36.04 5.66 19.51
CA ASN A 96 -36.68 5.59 20.81
C ASN A 96 -35.76 4.91 21.84
N ARG A 97 -36.16 4.95 23.10
CA ARG A 97 -35.42 4.41 24.24
C ARG A 97 -36.31 3.40 24.96
N ARG A 98 -35.78 2.19 25.18
CA ARG A 98 -36.45 1.17 25.98
C ARG A 98 -36.35 1.49 27.47
N LYS A 99 -37.11 0.77 28.30
CA LYS A 99 -37.10 0.92 29.76
C LYS A 99 -35.71 0.72 30.39
N ASP A 100 -34.90 -0.18 29.82
CA ASP A 100 -33.52 -0.45 30.26
C ASP A 100 -32.51 0.64 29.86
N GLY A 101 -32.94 1.66 29.10
CA GLY A 101 -32.11 2.76 28.63
C GLY A 101 -31.50 2.56 27.23
N SER A 102 -31.60 1.37 26.65
CA SER A 102 -31.10 1.06 25.30
C SER A 102 -31.86 1.81 24.22
N LEU A 103 -31.15 2.19 23.15
CA LEU A 103 -31.73 2.90 22.00
C LEU A 103 -32.12 1.91 20.91
N TYR A 104 -33.27 2.16 20.28
CA TYR A 104 -33.79 1.37 19.17
C TYR A 104 -34.43 2.27 18.11
N TYR A 105 -34.46 1.80 16.87
CA TYR A 105 -35.14 2.46 15.75
C TYR A 105 -36.49 1.80 15.52
N GLU A 106 -37.56 2.60 15.57
CA GLU A 106 -38.93 2.19 15.32
C GLU A 106 -39.40 2.77 13.99
N GLN A 107 -39.74 1.91 13.02
CA GLN A 107 -40.52 2.30 11.87
C GLN A 107 -41.99 2.40 12.30
N LYS A 108 -42.56 3.61 12.29
CA LYS A 108 -43.87 3.93 12.85
C LYS A 108 -44.84 4.41 11.79
N THR A 109 -46.07 3.93 11.89
CA THR A 109 -47.24 4.48 11.19
C THR A 109 -48.24 4.98 12.22
N ILE A 110 -48.75 6.21 12.09
CA ILE A 110 -49.76 6.80 12.98
C ILE A 110 -50.94 7.27 12.14
N ILE A 111 -52.12 6.73 12.45
CA ILE A 111 -53.37 6.94 11.73
C ILE A 111 -54.35 7.68 12.65
N PRO A 112 -54.81 8.88 12.28
CA PRO A 112 -55.90 9.56 12.99
C PRO A 112 -57.25 8.93 12.64
N LEU A 113 -57.98 8.50 13.67
CA LEU A 113 -59.34 7.95 13.56
C LEU A 113 -60.36 9.09 13.76
N LYS A 114 -61.36 9.17 12.89
CA LYS A 114 -62.35 10.26 12.88
C LYS A 114 -63.77 9.73 13.11
N ASP A 115 -64.61 10.55 13.75
CA ASP A 115 -66.05 10.32 13.80
C ASP A 115 -66.73 10.68 12.46
N ASP A 116 -68.03 10.40 12.36
CA ASP A 116 -68.86 10.72 11.17
C ASP A 116 -68.92 12.23 10.86
N ARG A 117 -68.48 13.09 11.79
CA ARG A 117 -68.40 14.54 11.64
C ARG A 117 -66.98 15.01 11.28
N GLY A 118 -66.07 14.08 11.00
CA GLY A 118 -64.69 14.36 10.62
C GLY A 118 -63.78 14.80 11.77
N ARG A 119 -64.22 14.74 13.02
CA ARG A 119 -63.41 15.10 14.20
C ARG A 119 -62.54 13.92 14.60
N ILE A 120 -61.27 14.17 14.91
CA ILE A 120 -60.36 13.13 15.37
C ILE A 120 -60.78 12.70 16.79
N ILE A 121 -61.07 11.41 16.94
CA ILE A 121 -61.49 10.81 18.22
C ILE A 121 -60.37 9.99 18.87
N GLN A 122 -59.44 9.44 18.08
CA GLN A 122 -58.33 8.62 18.57
C GLN A 122 -57.16 8.65 17.57
N TYR A 123 -55.97 8.26 18.02
CA TYR A 123 -54.86 7.91 17.14
C TYR A 123 -54.49 6.44 17.31
N GLY A 124 -54.55 5.67 16.22
CA GLY A 124 -54.02 4.30 16.17
C GLY A 124 -52.62 4.32 15.57
N SER A 125 -51.71 3.49 16.09
CA SER A 125 -50.35 3.42 15.54
C SER A 125 -49.77 2.03 15.58
N THR A 126 -49.00 1.69 14.55
CA THR A 126 -48.18 0.46 14.48
C THR A 126 -46.71 0.82 14.49
N GLY A 127 -45.87 -0.08 15.01
CA GLY A 127 -44.45 0.14 15.16
C GLY A 127 -43.66 -1.16 15.01
N ARG A 128 -42.61 -1.12 14.19
CA ARG A 128 -41.68 -2.23 14.01
C ARG A 128 -40.27 -1.81 14.40
N ASP A 129 -39.60 -2.64 15.20
CA ASP A 129 -38.19 -2.45 15.51
C ASP A 129 -37.32 -2.84 14.30
N ILE A 130 -36.54 -1.88 13.81
CA ILE A 130 -35.62 -2.06 12.66
C ILE A 130 -34.15 -1.84 13.06
N THR A 131 -33.85 -1.90 14.36
CA THR A 131 -32.52 -1.58 14.89
C THR A 131 -31.43 -2.50 14.35
N GLU A 132 -31.68 -3.82 14.32
CA GLU A 132 -30.72 -4.80 13.81
C GLU A 132 -30.43 -4.60 12.33
N GLN A 133 -31.47 -4.26 11.55
CA GLN A 133 -31.33 -3.97 10.14
C GLN A 133 -30.47 -2.73 9.90
N ILE A 134 -30.75 -1.62 10.59
CA ILE A 134 -29.94 -0.39 10.47
C ILE A 134 -28.49 -0.65 10.89
N ARG A 135 -28.25 -1.36 12.01
CA ARG A 135 -26.89 -1.68 12.46
C ARG A 135 -26.14 -2.56 11.46
N ALA A 136 -26.82 -3.55 10.88
CA ALA A 136 -26.23 -4.41 9.85
C ALA A 136 -25.86 -3.61 8.59
N ASP A 137 -26.71 -2.68 8.18
CA ASP A 137 -26.46 -1.82 7.02
C ASP A 137 -25.32 -0.82 7.28
N GLU A 138 -25.26 -0.22 8.48
CA GLU A 138 -24.16 0.66 8.89
C GLU A 138 -22.82 -0.08 8.94
N GLU A 139 -22.77 -1.29 9.51
CA GLU A 139 -21.54 -2.08 9.59
C GLU A 139 -21.08 -2.53 8.19
N ARG A 140 -22.01 -2.92 7.30
CA ARG A 140 -21.70 -3.21 5.90
C ARG A 140 -21.10 -1.98 5.19
N ALA A 141 -21.72 -0.81 5.35
CA ALA A 141 -21.22 0.44 4.77
C ALA A 141 -19.82 0.80 5.30
N ARG A 142 -19.58 0.54 6.59
CA ARG A 142 -18.27 0.75 7.22
C ARG A 142 -17.19 -0.15 6.62
N LEU A 143 -17.47 -1.44 6.44
CA LEU A 143 -16.54 -2.38 5.80
C LEU A 143 -16.20 -1.96 4.37
N VAL A 144 -17.20 -1.57 3.57
CA VAL A 144 -16.98 -1.04 2.22
C VAL A 144 -16.10 0.21 2.26
N THR A 145 -16.36 1.14 3.19
CA THR A 145 -15.56 2.36 3.33
C THR A 145 -14.09 2.04 3.64
N ILE A 146 -13.81 1.04 4.48
CA ILE A 146 -12.44 0.60 4.78
C ILE A 146 -11.78 0.01 3.52
N LEU A 147 -12.49 -0.82 2.76
CA LEU A 147 -11.99 -1.40 1.51
C LEU A 147 -11.74 -0.33 0.43
N GLU A 148 -12.55 0.73 0.37
CA GLU A 148 -12.34 1.85 -0.55
C GLU A 148 -11.17 2.76 -0.14
N ALA A 149 -10.87 2.86 1.15
CA ALA A 149 -9.79 3.70 1.67
C ALA A 149 -8.40 3.06 1.56
N THR A 150 -8.31 1.74 1.40
CA THR A 150 -7.02 1.05 1.24
C THR A 150 -6.33 1.45 -0.06
N THR A 151 -5.00 1.49 -0.03
CA THR A 151 -4.16 1.81 -1.19
C THR A 151 -3.83 0.60 -2.05
N ASP A 152 -4.01 -0.60 -1.52
CA ASP A 152 -3.83 -1.85 -2.26
C ASP A 152 -5.05 -2.10 -3.16
N LEU A 153 -4.84 -2.66 -4.35
CA LEU A 153 -5.94 -3.15 -5.18
C LEU A 153 -6.66 -4.25 -4.42
N VAL A 154 -7.97 -4.11 -4.26
CA VAL A 154 -8.84 -5.17 -3.74
C VAL A 154 -9.88 -5.46 -4.78
N ALA A 155 -9.98 -6.72 -5.21
CA ALA A 155 -11.01 -7.16 -6.13
C ALA A 155 -11.61 -8.50 -5.71
N ILE A 156 -12.91 -8.67 -5.93
CA ILE A 156 -13.62 -9.94 -5.82
C ILE A 156 -14.03 -10.34 -7.23
N THR A 157 -13.78 -11.60 -7.59
CA THR A 157 -13.96 -12.12 -8.94
C THR A 157 -14.66 -13.47 -8.93
N THR A 158 -15.40 -13.77 -10.00
CA THR A 158 -15.81 -15.14 -10.33
C THR A 158 -14.60 -16.04 -10.56
N LEU A 159 -14.79 -17.36 -10.58
CA LEU A 159 -13.72 -18.31 -10.94
C LEU A 159 -13.12 -18.07 -12.34
N GLN A 160 -13.87 -17.45 -13.25
CA GLN A 160 -13.43 -17.10 -14.60
C GLN A 160 -12.68 -15.76 -14.66
N GLY A 161 -12.52 -15.04 -13.54
CA GLY A 161 -11.80 -13.77 -13.46
C GLY A 161 -12.65 -12.51 -13.69
N ARG A 162 -13.95 -12.64 -13.97
CA ARG A 162 -14.87 -11.49 -14.06
C ARG A 162 -15.05 -10.84 -12.70
N VAL A 163 -14.89 -9.52 -12.63
CA VAL A 163 -14.94 -8.76 -11.37
C VAL A 163 -16.39 -8.55 -10.90
N ARG A 164 -16.64 -8.77 -9.62
CA ARG A 164 -17.90 -8.46 -8.90
C ARG A 164 -17.77 -7.19 -8.05
N TYR A 165 -16.59 -6.96 -7.49
CA TYR A 165 -16.26 -5.78 -6.70
C TYR A 165 -14.80 -5.41 -6.95
N MET A 166 -14.51 -4.12 -7.02
CA MET A 166 -13.16 -3.57 -7.06
C MET A 166 -13.17 -2.22 -6.35
N ASN A 167 -12.16 -1.98 -5.52
CA ASN A 167 -12.01 -0.70 -4.84
C ASN A 167 -11.38 0.38 -5.74
N ARG A 168 -11.43 1.63 -5.29
CA ARG A 168 -10.83 2.77 -6.01
C ARG A 168 -9.32 2.64 -6.26
N ALA A 169 -8.58 1.94 -5.40
CA ALA A 169 -7.16 1.68 -5.66
C ALA A 169 -6.98 0.76 -6.88
N GLY A 170 -7.81 -0.26 -7.02
CA GLY A 170 -7.80 -1.15 -8.17
C GLY A 170 -8.09 -0.42 -9.48
N GLU A 171 -9.08 0.46 -9.50
CA GLU A 171 -9.38 1.28 -10.68
C GLU A 171 -8.17 2.13 -11.10
N ARG A 172 -7.48 2.76 -10.13
CA ARG A 172 -6.29 3.57 -10.39
C ARG A 172 -5.12 2.74 -10.90
N ILE A 173 -4.82 1.61 -10.25
CA ILE A 173 -3.70 0.72 -10.63
C ILE A 173 -3.90 0.18 -12.05
N LEU A 174 -5.13 -0.17 -12.42
CA LEU A 174 -5.46 -0.70 -13.75
C LEU A 174 -5.66 0.40 -14.81
N GLY A 175 -5.62 1.68 -14.44
CA GLY A 175 -5.87 2.80 -15.35
C GLY A 175 -7.31 2.86 -15.88
N LEU A 176 -8.27 2.46 -15.04
CA LEU A 176 -9.70 2.51 -15.35
C LEU A 176 -10.31 3.87 -15.02
N ALA A 177 -11.43 4.19 -15.66
CA ALA A 177 -12.21 5.36 -15.29
C ALA A 177 -12.85 5.14 -13.91
N GLU A 178 -13.01 6.22 -13.11
CA GLU A 178 -13.65 6.11 -11.80
C GLU A 178 -15.08 5.59 -11.92
N LYS A 179 -15.46 4.69 -11.01
CA LYS A 179 -16.79 4.05 -10.97
C LYS A 179 -17.08 3.24 -12.24
N THR A 180 -16.07 2.55 -12.77
CA THR A 180 -16.29 1.59 -13.85
C THR A 180 -17.15 0.43 -13.31
N ASP A 181 -18.16 0.03 -14.08
CA ASP A 181 -18.98 -1.14 -13.75
C ASP A 181 -18.08 -2.39 -13.61
N PRO A 182 -17.95 -2.98 -12.40
CA PRO A 182 -17.04 -4.09 -12.17
C PRO A 182 -17.37 -5.30 -13.05
N SER A 183 -18.65 -5.53 -13.36
CA SER A 183 -19.09 -6.69 -14.14
C SER A 183 -18.56 -6.72 -15.57
N LYS A 184 -18.10 -5.58 -16.10
CA LYS A 184 -17.50 -5.43 -17.43
C LYS A 184 -15.99 -5.65 -17.43
N ILE A 185 -15.38 -5.82 -16.26
CA ILE A 185 -13.94 -5.99 -16.11
C ILE A 185 -13.63 -7.49 -16.01
N ASN A 186 -12.73 -7.97 -16.85
CA ASN A 186 -12.13 -9.28 -16.74
C ASN A 186 -10.68 -9.11 -16.25
N LEU A 187 -10.41 -9.48 -15.00
CA LEU A 187 -9.13 -9.20 -14.36
C LEU A 187 -7.90 -9.82 -15.09
N PRO A 188 -7.99 -11.04 -15.66
CA PRO A 188 -6.91 -11.62 -16.47
C PRO A 188 -6.49 -10.80 -17.70
N ASP A 189 -7.35 -9.91 -18.21
CA ASP A 189 -7.01 -9.05 -19.37
C ASP A 189 -5.96 -8.00 -18.99
N PHE A 190 -5.82 -7.71 -17.69
CA PHE A 190 -4.84 -6.80 -17.13
C PHE A 190 -3.59 -7.54 -16.62
N ALA A 191 -3.32 -8.76 -17.08
CA ALA A 191 -2.17 -9.54 -16.65
C ALA A 191 -1.25 -9.88 -17.85
N PRO A 192 0.09 -9.70 -17.72
CA PRO A 192 1.04 -10.20 -18.69
C PRO A 192 0.89 -11.70 -18.95
N GLU A 193 1.36 -12.20 -20.09
CA GLU A 193 1.26 -13.63 -20.43
C GLU A 193 1.96 -14.52 -19.39
N TRP A 194 3.13 -14.10 -18.89
CA TRP A 194 3.86 -14.84 -17.87
C TRP A 194 3.07 -14.94 -16.55
N VAL A 195 2.34 -13.88 -16.18
CA VAL A 195 1.45 -13.86 -15.01
C VAL A 195 0.24 -14.75 -15.25
N ARG A 196 -0.39 -14.66 -16.42
CA ARG A 196 -1.52 -15.52 -16.78
C ARG A 196 -1.16 -17.00 -16.71
N ALA A 197 0.01 -17.38 -17.23
CA ALA A 197 0.52 -18.74 -17.10
C ALA A 197 0.74 -19.14 -15.64
N ARG A 198 1.45 -18.32 -14.86
CA ARG A 198 1.71 -18.58 -13.44
C ARG A 198 0.42 -18.72 -12.62
N LEU A 199 -0.56 -17.85 -12.83
CA LEU A 199 -1.84 -17.90 -12.12
C LEU A 199 -2.68 -19.11 -12.53
N ARG A 200 -2.68 -19.48 -13.81
CA ARG A 200 -3.41 -20.66 -14.30
C ARG A 200 -2.78 -21.97 -13.80
N ASP A 201 -1.47 -22.07 -13.85
CA ASP A 201 -0.75 -23.33 -13.64
C ASP A 201 -0.44 -23.55 -12.14
N GLU A 202 -0.25 -22.48 -11.38
CA GLU A 202 0.12 -22.53 -9.95
C GLU A 202 -0.85 -21.74 -9.05
N GLY A 203 -1.09 -20.47 -9.35
CA GLY A 203 -1.72 -19.53 -8.41
C GLY A 203 -3.15 -19.89 -8.02
N ILE A 204 -4.06 -19.91 -9.00
CA ILE A 204 -5.48 -20.24 -8.80
C ILE A 204 -5.65 -21.68 -8.30
N PRO A 205 -5.01 -22.72 -8.88
CA PRO A 205 -5.11 -24.07 -8.35
C PRO A 205 -4.64 -24.18 -6.89
N THR A 206 -3.58 -23.46 -6.51
CA THR A 206 -3.08 -23.47 -5.13
C THR A 206 -4.04 -22.76 -4.18
N ALA A 207 -4.59 -21.61 -4.56
CA ALA A 207 -5.63 -20.95 -3.77
C ALA A 207 -6.87 -21.84 -3.61
N ILE A 208 -7.30 -22.53 -4.67
CA ILE A 208 -8.42 -23.49 -4.63
C ILE A 208 -8.12 -24.71 -3.77
N ARG A 209 -6.87 -25.19 -3.67
CA ARG A 209 -6.54 -26.32 -2.79
C ARG A 209 -6.34 -25.89 -1.34
N ASN A 210 -5.56 -24.84 -1.11
CA ASN A 210 -5.05 -24.45 0.20
C ASN A 210 -5.82 -23.28 0.84
N GLY A 211 -6.79 -22.69 0.13
CA GLY A 211 -7.55 -21.51 0.56
C GLY A 211 -6.86 -20.17 0.22
N VAL A 212 -5.54 -20.18 0.07
CA VAL A 212 -4.74 -18.98 -0.23
C VAL A 212 -3.56 -19.29 -1.15
N TRP A 213 -3.21 -18.35 -2.00
CA TRP A 213 -1.94 -18.27 -2.70
C TRP A 213 -1.37 -16.86 -2.56
N SER A 214 -0.06 -16.73 -2.46
CA SER A 214 0.63 -15.45 -2.48
C SER A 214 1.91 -15.52 -3.31
N GLY A 215 2.25 -14.41 -3.96
CA GLY A 215 3.46 -14.31 -4.77
C GLY A 215 3.63 -12.95 -5.43
N GLU A 216 4.79 -12.73 -6.02
CA GLU A 216 5.02 -11.56 -6.87
C GLU A 216 4.45 -11.83 -8.28
N THR A 217 3.66 -10.90 -8.77
CA THR A 217 3.07 -10.89 -10.11
C THR A 217 3.18 -9.48 -10.69
N ALA A 218 2.45 -9.21 -11.77
CA ALA A 218 2.30 -7.87 -12.29
C ALA A 218 0.91 -7.69 -12.90
N PHE A 219 0.46 -6.44 -12.90
CA PHE A 219 -0.67 -6.00 -13.73
C PHE A 219 -0.16 -5.17 -14.89
N ILE A 220 -0.91 -5.13 -15.98
CA ILE A 220 -0.73 -4.20 -17.09
C ILE A 220 -1.88 -3.20 -17.02
N ASP A 221 -1.57 -1.91 -16.97
CA ASP A 221 -2.61 -0.88 -17.05
C ASP A 221 -3.09 -0.63 -18.49
N ARG A 222 -4.12 0.20 -18.68
CA ARG A 222 -4.65 0.51 -20.02
C ARG A 222 -3.64 1.14 -21.00
N SER A 223 -2.52 1.68 -20.51
CA SER A 223 -1.47 2.21 -21.37
C SER A 223 -0.48 1.14 -21.83
N GLY A 224 -0.58 -0.09 -21.32
CA GLY A 224 0.36 -1.17 -21.59
C GLY A 224 1.55 -1.21 -20.64
N ARG A 225 1.57 -0.35 -19.61
CA ARG A 225 2.65 -0.33 -18.62
C ARG A 225 2.46 -1.47 -17.62
N GLU A 226 3.53 -2.24 -17.40
CA GLU A 226 3.57 -3.30 -16.39
C GLU A 226 3.87 -2.71 -15.01
N LEU A 227 2.99 -2.97 -14.04
CA LEU A 227 3.15 -2.62 -12.63
C LEU A 227 3.42 -3.88 -11.82
N PRO A 228 4.61 -4.02 -11.21
CA PRO A 228 4.91 -5.17 -10.36
C PRO A 228 4.10 -5.09 -9.06
N VAL A 229 3.51 -6.22 -8.66
CA VAL A 229 2.70 -6.31 -7.45
C VAL A 229 3.05 -7.51 -6.60
N SER A 230 2.91 -7.35 -5.29
CA SER A 230 2.80 -8.48 -4.36
C SER A 230 1.31 -8.83 -4.25
N GLN A 231 0.93 -10.00 -4.77
CA GLN A 231 -0.45 -10.42 -4.91
C GLN A 231 -0.78 -11.56 -3.95
N VAL A 232 -1.93 -11.46 -3.30
CA VAL A 232 -2.58 -12.53 -2.53
C VAL A 232 -3.90 -12.86 -3.23
N ILE A 233 -4.19 -14.15 -3.38
CA ILE A 233 -5.45 -14.69 -3.92
C ILE A 233 -6.05 -15.62 -2.86
N LEU A 234 -7.30 -15.36 -2.50
CA LEU A 234 -8.06 -16.12 -1.52
C LEU A 234 -9.24 -16.80 -2.22
N ALA A 235 -9.44 -18.09 -1.92
CA ALA A 235 -10.59 -18.85 -2.40
C ALA A 235 -11.67 -18.90 -1.33
N HIS A 236 -12.87 -18.41 -1.67
CA HIS A 236 -14.01 -18.38 -0.76
C HIS A 236 -14.96 -19.53 -1.09
N ARG A 237 -15.30 -20.33 -0.08
CA ARG A 237 -16.10 -21.55 -0.24
C ARG A 237 -17.52 -21.38 0.30
N ALA A 238 -18.45 -22.02 -0.38
CA ALA A 238 -19.79 -22.24 0.14
C ALA A 238 -19.76 -23.24 1.31
N PRO A 239 -20.83 -23.31 2.13
CA PRO A 239 -20.96 -24.34 3.18
C PRO A 239 -20.85 -25.79 2.66
N THR A 240 -21.09 -26.00 1.36
CA THR A 240 -20.94 -27.29 0.67
C THR A 240 -19.48 -27.67 0.40
N GLY A 241 -18.52 -26.76 0.59
CA GLY A 241 -17.08 -26.97 0.36
C GLY A 241 -16.58 -26.57 -1.04
N GLU A 242 -17.49 -26.31 -1.98
CA GLU A 242 -17.15 -25.81 -3.32
C GLU A 242 -16.68 -24.35 -3.27
N VAL A 243 -15.70 -24.00 -4.11
CA VAL A 243 -15.24 -22.60 -4.23
C VAL A 243 -16.25 -21.81 -5.06
N GLU A 244 -16.78 -20.73 -4.50
CA GLU A 244 -17.80 -19.89 -5.13
C GLU A 244 -17.18 -18.71 -5.88
N TYR A 245 -16.14 -18.09 -5.30
CA TYR A 245 -15.47 -16.92 -5.86
C TYR A 245 -14.05 -16.78 -5.31
N LEU A 246 -13.25 -15.92 -5.96
CA LEU A 246 -11.90 -15.57 -5.53
C LEU A 246 -11.86 -14.09 -5.15
N SER A 247 -11.12 -13.74 -4.10
CA SER A 247 -10.73 -12.35 -3.85
C SER A 247 -9.23 -12.19 -4.01
N THR A 248 -8.79 -11.04 -4.49
CA THR A 248 -7.38 -10.71 -4.57
C THR A 248 -7.08 -9.37 -3.92
N ILE A 249 -5.95 -9.33 -3.22
CA ILE A 249 -5.34 -8.10 -2.71
C ILE A 249 -4.00 -8.00 -3.42
N ALA A 250 -3.71 -6.86 -4.03
CA ALA A 250 -2.43 -6.64 -4.68
C ALA A 250 -1.83 -5.30 -4.29
N ARG A 251 -0.61 -5.34 -3.77
CA ARG A 251 0.17 -4.18 -3.38
C ARG A 251 1.16 -3.83 -4.46
N ASP A 252 1.19 -2.57 -4.86
CA ASP A 252 2.24 -2.03 -5.73
C ASP A 252 3.60 -2.12 -5.02
N ILE A 253 4.56 -2.78 -5.65
CA ILE A 253 5.94 -2.92 -5.14
C ILE A 253 6.95 -2.19 -6.01
N SER A 254 6.52 -1.27 -6.88
CA SER A 254 7.39 -0.49 -7.76
C SER A 254 8.45 0.27 -6.99
N ASP A 255 8.05 1.04 -5.97
CA ASP A 255 8.97 1.82 -5.13
C ASP A 255 9.94 0.90 -4.38
N ARG A 256 9.44 -0.20 -3.84
CA ARG A 256 10.26 -1.20 -3.14
C ARG A 256 11.30 -1.81 -4.07
N ARG A 257 10.91 -2.20 -5.29
CA ARG A 257 11.84 -2.75 -6.29
C ARG A 257 12.86 -1.71 -6.72
N ALA A 258 12.44 -0.47 -6.96
CA ALA A 258 13.35 0.62 -7.29
C ALA A 258 14.37 0.88 -6.17
N GLN A 259 13.95 0.83 -4.90
CA GLN A 259 14.84 0.95 -3.74
C GLN A 259 15.83 -0.21 -3.65
N ILE A 260 15.40 -1.46 -3.88
CA ILE A 260 16.29 -2.62 -3.90
C ILE A 260 17.35 -2.46 -5.00
N VAL A 261 16.93 -2.11 -6.22
CA VAL A 261 17.87 -1.88 -7.34
C VAL A 261 18.82 -0.73 -7.03
N ALA A 262 18.33 0.35 -6.42
CA ALA A 262 19.17 1.48 -6.02
C ALA A 262 20.19 1.08 -4.93
N LEU A 263 19.79 0.27 -3.95
CA LEU A 263 20.68 -0.26 -2.92
C LEU A 263 21.73 -1.20 -3.51
N GLU A 264 21.36 -2.08 -4.44
CA GLU A 264 22.30 -2.93 -5.17
C GLU A 264 23.28 -2.09 -5.99
N TYR A 265 22.80 -1.04 -6.65
CA TYR A 265 23.64 -0.11 -7.38
C TYR A 265 24.61 0.61 -6.44
N GLN A 266 24.17 1.12 -5.29
CA GLN A 266 25.02 1.74 -4.27
C GLN A 266 26.02 0.76 -3.64
N SER A 267 25.65 -0.52 -3.52
CA SER A 267 26.55 -1.56 -3.03
C SER A 267 27.68 -1.87 -4.01
N THR A 268 27.49 -1.57 -5.31
CA THR A 268 28.42 -1.90 -6.39
C THR A 268 29.07 -0.69 -7.06
N HIS A 269 28.57 0.53 -6.85
CA HIS A 269 29.05 1.76 -7.46
C HIS A 269 29.34 2.84 -6.41
N ASP A 270 30.33 3.68 -6.70
CA ASP A 270 30.67 4.85 -5.89
C ASP A 270 29.61 5.94 -6.08
N PRO A 271 28.98 6.44 -5.00
CA PRO A 271 27.85 7.37 -5.12
C PRO A 271 28.27 8.75 -5.65
N LEU A 272 29.54 9.14 -5.52
CA LEU A 272 30.01 10.44 -5.99
C LEU A 272 30.24 10.44 -7.51
N THR A 273 31.01 9.45 -8.00
CA THR A 273 31.47 9.40 -9.40
C THR A 273 30.60 8.54 -10.31
N GLY A 274 29.75 7.66 -9.73
CA GLY A 274 28.95 6.69 -10.46
C GLY A 274 29.77 5.55 -11.09
N LEU A 275 31.09 5.50 -10.86
CA LEU A 275 31.94 4.40 -11.29
C LEU A 275 31.74 3.17 -10.39
N PRO A 276 32.08 1.95 -10.84
CA PRO A 276 32.26 0.81 -9.95
C PRO A 276 33.02 1.17 -8.67
N ASN A 277 32.54 0.68 -7.53
CA ASN A 277 33.25 0.84 -6.27
C ASN A 277 34.26 -0.31 -6.06
N ARG A 278 34.95 -0.29 -4.92
CA ARG A 278 35.90 -1.34 -4.52
C ARG A 278 35.31 -2.76 -4.59
N THR A 279 34.07 -2.95 -4.16
CA THR A 279 33.40 -4.28 -4.18
C THR A 279 33.26 -4.80 -5.59
N LEU A 280 32.68 -4.02 -6.51
CA LEU A 280 32.51 -4.43 -7.90
C LEU A 280 33.85 -4.55 -8.65
N PHE A 281 34.84 -3.74 -8.28
CA PHE A 281 36.19 -3.87 -8.82
C PHE A 281 36.80 -5.24 -8.54
N PHE A 282 36.75 -5.72 -7.28
CA PHE A 282 37.30 -7.03 -6.91
C PHE A 282 36.58 -8.19 -7.57
N ASP A 283 35.26 -8.09 -7.73
CA ASP A 283 34.47 -9.08 -8.47
C ASP A 283 34.95 -9.18 -9.93
N ARG A 284 35.10 -8.04 -10.61
CA ARG A 284 35.62 -7.98 -11.98
C ARG A 284 37.08 -8.41 -12.10
N LEU A 285 37.93 -8.11 -11.12
CA LEU A 285 39.32 -8.57 -11.08
C LEU A 285 39.39 -10.09 -10.95
N SER A 286 38.55 -10.67 -10.09
CA SER A 286 38.44 -12.12 -9.92
C SER A 286 37.99 -12.78 -11.23
N TYR A 287 37.00 -12.20 -11.90
CA TYR A 287 36.58 -12.67 -13.23
C TYR A 287 37.71 -12.57 -14.26
N ALA A 288 38.43 -11.44 -14.32
CA ALA A 288 39.55 -11.23 -15.25
C ALA A 288 40.67 -12.25 -15.03
N LEU A 289 41.03 -12.57 -13.79
CA LEU A 289 42.01 -13.60 -13.46
C LEU A 289 41.60 -14.98 -13.96
N VAL A 290 40.34 -15.36 -13.78
CA VAL A 290 39.81 -16.66 -14.23
C VAL A 290 39.79 -16.74 -15.77
N SER A 291 39.30 -15.68 -16.43
CA SER A 291 39.24 -15.60 -17.89
C SER A 291 40.63 -15.60 -18.52
N ALA A 292 41.55 -14.76 -18.04
CA ALA A 292 42.93 -14.69 -18.50
C ALA A 292 43.68 -16.02 -18.33
N ARG A 293 43.47 -16.72 -17.21
CA ARG A 293 44.05 -18.06 -16.99
C ARG A 293 43.54 -19.10 -17.98
N ARG A 294 42.24 -19.05 -18.30
CA ARG A 294 41.60 -19.96 -19.26
C ARG A 294 42.08 -19.71 -20.68
N GLU A 295 42.15 -18.44 -21.09
CA GLU A 295 42.46 -18.02 -22.46
C GLU A 295 43.96 -17.86 -22.70
N ARG A 296 44.78 -17.86 -21.64
CA ARG A 296 46.23 -17.61 -21.66
C ARG A 296 46.59 -16.25 -22.25
N GLU A 297 45.74 -15.25 -22.02
CA GLU A 297 45.96 -13.87 -22.46
C GLU A 297 46.38 -12.99 -21.27
N PRO A 298 47.29 -12.03 -21.47
CA PRO A 298 47.67 -11.09 -20.41
C PRO A 298 46.56 -10.06 -20.19
N PHE A 299 46.52 -9.48 -18.99
CA PHE A 299 45.76 -8.27 -18.75
C PHE A 299 46.61 -7.28 -17.94
N ALA A 300 46.34 -5.99 -18.12
CA ALA A 300 47.01 -4.93 -17.38
C ALA A 300 46.11 -4.44 -16.27
N MET A 301 46.69 -4.28 -15.08
CA MET A 301 46.07 -3.64 -13.94
C MET A 301 46.76 -2.31 -13.68
N LEU A 302 45.97 -1.24 -13.56
CA LEU A 302 46.49 0.10 -13.29
C LEU A 302 45.92 0.63 -11.98
N PHE A 303 46.75 1.30 -11.20
CA PHE A 303 46.35 2.17 -10.10
C PHE A 303 46.64 3.62 -10.46
N VAL A 304 45.71 4.52 -10.16
CA VAL A 304 45.78 5.94 -10.50
C VAL A 304 45.45 6.74 -9.25
N ASP A 305 46.33 7.66 -8.88
CA ASP A 305 46.16 8.60 -7.76
C ASP A 305 46.27 10.04 -8.31
N LEU A 306 45.38 10.92 -7.85
CA LEU A 306 45.42 12.33 -8.25
C LEU A 306 46.44 13.12 -7.44
N ASN A 307 47.38 13.74 -8.14
CA ASN A 307 48.43 14.51 -7.50
C ASN A 307 47.85 15.74 -6.81
N ARG A 308 48.22 15.97 -5.54
CA ARG A 308 47.84 17.14 -4.73
C ARG A 308 46.32 17.35 -4.60
N PHE A 309 45.52 16.29 -4.68
CA PHE A 309 44.08 16.38 -4.46
C PHE A 309 43.73 16.93 -3.08
N LYS A 310 44.47 16.52 -2.04
CA LYS A 310 44.31 17.05 -0.68
C LYS A 310 44.49 18.57 -0.62
N GLU A 311 45.53 19.12 -1.25
CA GLU A 311 45.76 20.57 -1.30
C GLU A 311 44.62 21.31 -2.02
N THR A 312 44.05 20.67 -3.05
CA THR A 312 42.88 21.20 -3.77
C THR A 312 41.67 21.29 -2.85
N ASN A 313 41.40 20.25 -2.06
CA ASN A 313 40.33 20.26 -1.06
C ASN A 313 40.57 21.31 0.03
N ASP A 314 41.80 21.40 0.55
CA ASP A 314 42.15 22.32 1.62
C ASP A 314 42.06 23.79 1.16
N THR A 315 42.32 24.06 -0.12
CA THR A 315 42.32 25.43 -0.69
C THR A 315 40.95 25.86 -1.23
N LEU A 316 40.22 24.95 -1.90
CA LEU A 316 39.00 25.28 -2.66
C LEU A 316 37.73 24.65 -2.06
N GLY A 317 37.88 23.86 -1.00
CA GLY A 317 36.79 23.18 -0.32
C GLY A 317 36.43 21.84 -0.95
N HIS A 318 35.83 20.98 -0.13
CA HIS A 318 35.41 19.63 -0.51
C HIS A 318 34.42 19.59 -1.68
N HIS A 319 33.56 20.60 -1.83
CA HIS A 319 32.62 20.68 -2.95
C HIS A 319 33.33 20.73 -4.31
N ILE A 320 34.39 21.54 -4.43
CA ILE A 320 35.20 21.63 -5.66
C ILE A 320 35.98 20.33 -5.89
N GLY A 321 36.50 19.70 -4.83
CA GLY A 321 37.13 18.39 -4.94
C GLY A 321 36.18 17.28 -5.40
N ASP A 322 34.94 17.29 -4.93
CA ASP A 322 33.91 16.36 -5.35
C ASP A 322 33.57 16.52 -6.84
N LEU A 323 33.42 17.77 -7.30
CA LEU A 323 33.23 18.08 -8.73
C LEU A 323 34.45 17.65 -9.57
N LEU A 324 35.66 17.82 -9.05
CA LEU A 324 36.89 17.38 -9.72
C LEU A 324 36.89 15.85 -9.89
N LEU A 325 36.60 15.10 -8.82
CA LEU A 325 36.54 13.63 -8.86
C LEU A 325 35.47 13.12 -9.84
N GLN A 326 34.32 13.78 -9.91
CA GLN A 326 33.27 13.48 -10.89
C GLN A 326 33.77 13.67 -12.32
N GLN A 327 34.40 14.80 -12.63
CA GLN A 327 34.93 15.06 -13.96
C GLN A 327 36.09 14.14 -14.32
N VAL A 328 36.98 13.84 -13.38
CA VAL A 328 38.05 12.84 -13.55
C VAL A 328 37.44 11.49 -13.89
N GLY A 329 36.47 11.00 -13.10
CA GLY A 329 35.82 9.73 -13.36
C GLY A 329 35.17 9.66 -14.75
N TRP A 330 34.54 10.75 -15.19
CA TRP A 330 33.97 10.87 -16.53
C TRP A 330 35.05 10.82 -17.63
N ARG A 331 36.17 11.54 -17.46
CA ARG A 331 37.28 11.52 -18.42
C ARG A 331 37.93 10.14 -18.50
N LEU A 332 38.22 9.51 -17.36
CA LEU A 332 38.78 8.17 -17.32
C LEU A 332 37.88 7.20 -18.10
N ARG A 333 36.58 7.19 -17.82
CA ARG A 333 35.62 6.34 -18.54
C ARG A 333 35.60 6.63 -20.05
N GLY A 334 35.72 7.88 -20.46
CA GLY A 334 35.77 8.29 -21.87
C GLY A 334 37.02 7.83 -22.63
N THR A 335 38.13 7.56 -21.93
CA THR A 335 39.38 7.08 -22.55
C THR A 335 39.43 5.56 -22.79
N LEU A 336 38.48 4.82 -22.20
CA LEU A 336 38.51 3.36 -22.10
C LEU A 336 37.51 2.68 -23.03
N ARG A 337 37.78 1.41 -23.35
CA ARG A 337 36.87 0.56 -24.13
C ARG A 337 35.76 0.02 -23.23
N LEU A 338 34.68 -0.46 -23.84
CA LEU A 338 33.56 -1.07 -23.11
C LEU A 338 33.97 -2.32 -22.30
N SER A 339 34.99 -3.04 -22.76
CA SER A 339 35.56 -4.22 -22.08
C SER A 339 36.39 -3.85 -20.84
N ASP A 340 36.85 -2.62 -20.76
CA ASP A 340 37.76 -2.17 -19.71
C ASP A 340 36.94 -1.79 -18.48
N THR A 341 37.55 -1.97 -17.31
CA THR A 341 36.95 -1.55 -16.05
C THR A 341 37.73 -0.39 -15.49
N VAL A 342 37.01 0.63 -15.03
CA VAL A 342 37.52 1.70 -14.16
C VAL A 342 36.66 1.73 -12.91
N ALA A 343 37.29 1.84 -11.76
CA ALA A 343 36.62 1.91 -10.46
C ALA A 343 37.25 3.01 -9.61
N ARG A 344 36.46 3.59 -8.70
CA ARG A 344 36.99 4.46 -7.65
C ARG A 344 37.15 3.64 -6.38
N MET A 345 38.36 3.61 -5.85
CA MET A 345 38.72 2.77 -4.69
C MET A 345 38.44 3.48 -3.37
N GLY A 346 38.50 4.81 -3.38
CA GLY A 346 38.26 5.70 -2.25
C GLY A 346 39.09 6.97 -2.41
N GLY A 347 38.70 8.08 -1.77
CA GLY A 347 39.47 9.34 -1.85
C GLY A 347 39.69 9.78 -3.30
N ASP A 348 40.96 9.93 -3.68
CA ASP A 348 41.50 10.28 -4.99
C ASP A 348 42.04 9.10 -5.81
N GLU A 349 41.82 7.87 -5.34
CA GLU A 349 42.35 6.65 -5.96
C GLU A 349 41.35 5.99 -6.91
N PHE A 350 41.83 5.64 -8.10
CA PHE A 350 41.11 4.88 -9.11
C PHE A 350 41.91 3.63 -9.50
N ALA A 351 41.21 2.57 -9.85
CA ALA A 351 41.82 1.33 -10.32
C ALA A 351 41.21 0.90 -11.65
N LEU A 352 42.03 0.32 -12.53
CA LEU A 352 41.61 -0.13 -13.85
C LEU A 352 42.02 -1.57 -14.12
N ILE A 353 41.19 -2.27 -14.88
CA ILE A 353 41.46 -3.61 -15.43
C ILE A 353 41.29 -3.52 -16.94
N LEU A 354 42.34 -3.90 -17.67
CA LEU A 354 42.40 -3.86 -19.13
C LEU A 354 42.60 -5.29 -19.65
N PRO A 355 41.51 -6.02 -20.00
CA PRO A 355 41.59 -7.40 -20.51
C PRO A 355 42.35 -7.48 -21.84
N ALA A 356 43.08 -8.57 -22.07
CA ALA A 356 43.85 -8.81 -23.30
C ALA A 356 44.89 -7.70 -23.61
N VAL A 357 45.43 -7.07 -22.57
CA VAL A 357 46.41 -5.98 -22.66
C VAL A 357 47.69 -6.35 -21.93
N GLY A 358 48.81 -6.39 -22.67
CA GLY A 358 50.17 -6.51 -22.10
C GLY A 358 50.81 -5.15 -21.83
N THR A 359 52.10 -5.16 -21.47
CA THR A 359 52.86 -3.98 -21.01
C THR A 359 52.74 -2.75 -21.91
N GLN A 360 52.95 -2.90 -23.22
CA GLN A 360 52.90 -1.77 -24.16
C GLN A 360 51.50 -1.15 -24.24
N GLY A 361 50.45 -1.97 -24.25
CA GLY A 361 49.08 -1.47 -24.26
C GLY A 361 48.68 -0.81 -22.94
N GLY A 362 49.19 -1.32 -21.80
CA GLY A 362 49.04 -0.68 -20.49
C GLY A 362 49.67 0.71 -20.46
N ILE A 363 50.91 0.84 -20.95
CA ILE A 363 51.62 2.13 -21.07
C ILE A 363 50.85 3.10 -21.98
N LEU A 364 50.38 2.65 -23.14
CA LEU A 364 49.61 3.48 -24.06
C LEU A 364 48.31 3.99 -23.41
N THR A 365 47.63 3.15 -22.63
CA THR A 365 46.41 3.52 -21.91
C THR A 365 46.71 4.51 -20.79
N ALA A 366 47.79 4.28 -20.02
CA ALA A 366 48.25 5.22 -18.99
C ALA A 366 48.57 6.61 -19.58
N ARG A 367 49.24 6.67 -20.74
CA ARG A 367 49.51 7.95 -21.42
C ARG A 367 48.23 8.68 -21.82
N LYS A 368 47.27 7.97 -22.41
CA LYS A 368 45.96 8.56 -22.76
C LYS A 368 45.22 9.09 -21.56
N ILE A 369 45.28 8.38 -20.43
CA ILE A 369 44.69 8.82 -19.17
C ILE A 369 45.38 10.09 -18.67
N LEU A 370 46.71 10.11 -18.64
CA LEU A 370 47.48 11.28 -18.22
C LEU A 370 47.15 12.50 -19.10
N GLU A 371 47.15 12.35 -20.42
CA GLU A 371 46.76 13.40 -21.36
C GLU A 371 45.34 13.91 -21.12
N ALA A 372 44.38 13.01 -20.84
CA ALA A 372 43.01 13.40 -20.54
C ALA A 372 42.89 14.12 -19.19
N VAL A 373 43.63 13.71 -18.17
CA VAL A 373 43.60 14.34 -16.84
C VAL A 373 44.32 15.69 -16.84
N ASP A 374 45.39 15.85 -17.61
CA ASP A 374 46.18 17.08 -17.67
C ASP A 374 45.44 18.25 -18.35
N LEU A 375 44.37 17.96 -19.10
CA LEU A 375 43.48 19.01 -19.63
C LEU A 375 42.85 19.82 -18.48
N PRO A 376 42.73 21.16 -18.59
CA PRO A 376 42.13 21.97 -17.54
C PRO A 376 40.69 21.55 -17.18
N PHE A 377 40.35 21.52 -15.90
CA PHE A 377 39.00 21.31 -15.38
C PHE A 377 38.35 22.67 -15.12
N VAL A 378 37.18 22.92 -15.73
CA VAL A 378 36.40 24.12 -15.47
C VAL A 378 35.28 23.76 -14.50
N LEU A 379 35.46 24.12 -13.23
CA LEU A 379 34.55 23.81 -12.12
C LEU A 379 33.97 25.12 -11.59
N GLU A 380 32.68 25.35 -11.81
CA GLU A 380 31.97 26.56 -11.34
C GLU A 380 32.68 27.90 -11.68
N GLY A 381 33.34 27.96 -12.84
CA GLY A 381 34.07 29.14 -13.31
C GLY A 381 35.54 29.22 -12.87
N VAL A 382 36.01 28.28 -12.05
CA VAL A 382 37.44 28.13 -11.69
C VAL A 382 38.09 27.14 -12.65
N SER A 383 39.22 27.54 -13.25
CA SER A 383 40.05 26.65 -14.07
C SER A 383 41.14 26.02 -13.23
N LEU A 384 41.20 24.68 -13.19
CA LEU A 384 42.13 23.90 -12.39
C LEU A 384 42.94 22.95 -13.27
N SER A 385 44.20 22.74 -12.91
CA SER A 385 45.03 21.68 -13.48
C SER A 385 45.16 20.57 -12.45
N ALA A 386 44.91 19.32 -12.85
CA ALA A 386 45.19 18.16 -12.02
C ALA A 386 46.24 17.30 -12.70
N GLY A 387 47.13 16.70 -11.91
CA GLY A 387 48.04 15.66 -12.37
C GLY A 387 47.59 14.31 -11.84
N ALA A 388 48.13 13.23 -12.40
CA ALA A 388 47.96 11.90 -11.86
C ALA A 388 49.28 11.13 -11.83
N SER A 389 49.35 10.17 -10.91
CA SER A 389 50.41 9.17 -10.83
C SER A 389 49.80 7.80 -11.11
N ILE A 390 50.39 7.04 -12.04
CA ILE A 390 49.84 5.77 -12.51
C ILE A 390 50.84 4.64 -12.31
N GLY A 391 50.45 3.59 -11.61
CA GLY A 391 51.20 2.36 -11.50
C GLY A 391 50.62 1.27 -12.38
N ILE A 392 51.48 0.49 -13.04
CA ILE A 392 51.06 -0.55 -13.99
C ILE A 392 51.63 -1.91 -13.55
N ALA A 393 50.75 -2.89 -13.33
CA ALA A 393 51.09 -4.31 -13.16
C ALA A 393 50.50 -5.16 -14.29
N ILE A 394 51.19 -6.24 -14.67
CA ILE A 394 50.82 -7.10 -15.79
C ILE A 394 50.64 -8.52 -15.28
N TYR A 395 49.47 -9.10 -15.54
CA TYR A 395 49.25 -10.52 -15.35
C TYR A 395 49.70 -11.29 -16.61
N PRO A 396 50.36 -12.45 -16.47
CA PRO A 396 50.81 -13.08 -15.22
C PRO A 396 52.22 -12.64 -14.77
N ASP A 397 52.90 -11.79 -15.54
CA ASP A 397 54.33 -11.46 -15.39
C ASP A 397 54.71 -10.93 -14.01
N HIS A 398 53.86 -10.11 -13.40
CA HIS A 398 54.10 -9.47 -12.10
C HIS A 398 53.37 -10.16 -10.93
N GLY A 399 52.44 -11.08 -11.22
CA GLY A 399 51.64 -11.75 -10.21
C GLY A 399 50.51 -12.58 -10.81
N THR A 400 50.08 -13.62 -10.09
CA THR A 400 49.01 -14.53 -10.53
C THR A 400 47.73 -14.48 -9.69
N ASP A 401 47.72 -13.68 -8.64
CA ASP A 401 46.58 -13.43 -7.76
C ASP A 401 46.31 -11.92 -7.62
N ALA A 402 45.09 -11.60 -7.22
CA ALA A 402 44.61 -10.23 -7.12
C ALA A 402 45.45 -9.37 -6.15
N GLY A 403 45.82 -9.93 -5.00
CA GLY A 403 46.55 -9.19 -3.96
C GLY A 403 47.94 -8.78 -4.44
N VAL A 404 48.69 -9.73 -5.03
CA VAL A 404 50.03 -9.45 -5.55
C VAL A 404 49.99 -8.44 -6.69
N LEU A 405 49.07 -8.56 -7.65
CA LEU A 405 48.95 -7.58 -8.74
C LEU A 405 48.59 -6.19 -8.25
N MET A 406 47.71 -6.09 -7.25
CA MET A 406 47.36 -4.84 -6.60
C MET A 406 48.57 -4.20 -5.94
N ASP A 407 49.29 -4.96 -5.11
CA ASP A 407 50.49 -4.48 -4.42
C ASP A 407 51.58 -4.03 -5.42
N CYS A 408 51.75 -4.76 -6.53
CA CYS A 408 52.67 -4.39 -7.59
C CYS A 408 52.28 -3.07 -8.27
N ALA A 409 51.01 -2.92 -8.62
CA ALA A 409 50.52 -1.70 -9.26
C ALA A 409 50.57 -0.50 -8.29
N ASP A 410 50.25 -0.70 -7.02
CA ASP A 410 50.35 0.34 -5.99
C ASP A 410 51.79 0.82 -5.79
N ARG A 411 52.76 -0.09 -5.65
CA ARG A 411 54.19 0.28 -5.54
C ARG A 411 54.70 1.04 -6.76
N ALA A 412 54.28 0.63 -7.96
CA ALA A 412 54.62 1.35 -9.18
C ALA A 412 53.99 2.75 -9.20
N MET A 413 52.75 2.90 -8.74
CA MET A 413 52.07 4.18 -8.65
C MET A 413 52.80 5.12 -7.68
N TYR A 414 53.19 4.60 -6.51
CA TYR A 414 53.95 5.35 -5.52
C TYR A 414 55.31 5.80 -6.08
N ALA A 415 56.03 4.93 -6.81
CA ALA A 415 57.26 5.30 -7.49
C ALA A 415 57.05 6.39 -8.56
N ALA A 416 55.91 6.38 -9.28
CA ALA A 416 55.56 7.47 -10.20
C ALA A 416 55.31 8.79 -9.45
N LYS A 417 54.65 8.71 -8.27
CA LYS A 417 54.35 9.87 -7.41
C LYS A 417 55.62 10.53 -6.87
N GLU A 418 56.61 9.75 -6.41
CA GLU A 418 57.91 10.26 -5.96
C GLU A 418 58.71 10.94 -7.08
N ASN A 419 58.53 10.51 -8.33
CA ASN A 419 59.18 11.08 -9.51
C ASN A 419 58.45 12.32 -10.08
N GLY A 420 57.48 12.87 -9.35
CA GLY A 420 56.74 14.08 -9.74
C GLY A 420 55.50 13.81 -10.61
N GLY A 421 55.04 12.56 -10.69
CA GLY A 421 53.84 12.16 -11.43
C GLY A 421 54.14 11.37 -12.71
N GLY A 422 53.09 11.09 -13.48
CA GLY A 422 53.22 10.32 -14.73
C GLY A 422 52.88 8.85 -14.52
N TYR A 423 53.67 7.93 -15.08
CA TYR A 423 53.43 6.49 -14.92
C TYR A 423 54.72 5.72 -14.61
N ALA A 424 54.58 4.59 -13.92
CA ALA A 424 55.63 3.60 -13.79
C ALA A 424 55.06 2.18 -14.00
N VAL A 425 55.87 1.32 -14.61
CA VAL A 425 55.58 -0.11 -14.69
C VAL A 425 56.32 -0.80 -13.57
N TYR A 426 55.65 -1.70 -12.85
CA TYR A 426 56.28 -2.45 -11.77
C TYR A 426 57.52 -3.21 -12.26
N GLN A 427 58.59 -3.17 -11.48
CA GLN A 427 59.82 -3.93 -11.70
C GLN A 427 60.21 -4.65 -10.41
N SER A 428 60.65 -5.91 -10.51
CA SER A 428 61.09 -6.72 -9.37
C SER A 428 62.25 -6.02 -8.63
N GLY A 429 61.98 -5.53 -7.41
CA GLY A 429 62.95 -4.78 -6.59
C GLY A 429 62.46 -3.42 -6.08
N MET A 430 61.29 -2.93 -6.50
CA MET A 430 60.64 -1.75 -5.88
C MET A 430 60.25 -2.07 -4.42
N GLY A 431 60.91 -1.39 -3.47
CA GLY A 431 60.76 -1.61 -2.03
C GLY A 431 59.36 -1.26 -1.48
N LEU A 432 59.03 -1.81 -0.30
CA LEU A 432 57.80 -1.50 0.43
C LEU A 432 57.84 -0.07 1.00
N PRO A 433 56.72 0.69 0.98
CA PRO A 433 56.61 1.89 1.79
C PRO A 433 56.62 1.52 3.27
N HIS A 434 57.45 2.20 4.06
CA HIS A 434 57.32 2.17 5.53
C HIS A 434 56.01 2.88 5.90
N ALA A 435 55.09 2.15 6.53
CA ALA A 435 53.90 2.73 7.15
C ALA A 435 54.33 3.75 8.22
N VAL A 436 53.80 4.98 8.12
CA VAL A 436 53.86 6.01 9.17
C VAL A 436 52.52 6.05 9.88
#